data_AF-A0A924CPR6-F1
#
_entry.id   AF-A0A924CPR6-F1
#
_cell.length_a   1.000
_cell.length_b   1.000
_cell.length_c   1.000
_cell.angle_alpha   90.00
_cell.angle_beta   90.00
_cell.angle_gamma   90.00
#
_symmetry.space_group_name_H-M   'P 1'
#
loop_
_entity.id
_entity.type
_entity.pdbx_description
1 polymer ?
#
loop_
_entity_poly.entity_id
_entity_poly.type
_entity_poly.pdbx_seq_one_letter_code
_entity_poly.pdbx_strand_id
1 'polypeptide(L)'
;MFWKYVQSMNSDTVAQLSRPGSPEVLQVMERNISGLLGGLPSEGFDVTIATSRDHLGRLMASAMMSGYFLRNAEQRLALESSLSED
;
A
#
# COMPACT_ATOMS: atom_id res chain seq x y z
N MET A 1 -3.62 -2.19 30.26
CA MET A 1 -2.68 -2.89 31.17
C MET A 1 -1.34 -3.14 30.49
N PHE A 2 -1.32 -3.79 29.31
CA PHE A 2 -0.11 -4.02 28.52
C PHE A 2 0.66 -2.74 28.14
N TRP A 3 -0.02 -1.70 27.65
CA TRP A 3 0.67 -0.47 27.23
C TRP A 3 1.37 0.27 28.38
N LYS A 4 0.76 0.29 29.58
CA LYS A 4 1.41 0.83 30.79
C LYS A 4 2.62 0.00 31.23
N TYR A 5 2.54 -1.33 31.07
CA TYR A 5 3.67 -2.22 31.33
C TYR A 5 4.83 -1.95 30.36
N VAL A 6 4.54 -1.82 29.06
CA VAL A 6 5.55 -1.49 28.03
C VAL A 6 6.21 -0.13 28.30
N GLN A 7 5.42 0.89 28.66
CA GLN A 7 5.92 2.22 29.02
C GLN A 7 6.73 2.24 30.33
N SER A 8 6.52 1.28 31.23
CA SER A 8 7.28 1.18 32.49
C SER A 8 8.61 0.44 32.36
N MET A 9 8.89 -0.17 31.20
CA MET A 9 10.17 -0.85 30.95
C MET A 9 11.29 0.15 30.69
N ASN A 10 12.52 -0.19 31.11
CA ASN A 10 13.71 0.60 30.78
C ASN A 10 13.86 0.71 29.24
N SER A 11 14.24 1.90 28.74
CA SER A 11 14.43 2.15 27.31
C SER A 11 15.41 1.19 26.66
N ASP A 12 16.44 0.74 27.39
CA ASP A 12 17.42 -0.23 26.90
C ASP A 12 16.82 -1.62 26.70
N THR A 13 15.92 -2.04 27.58
CA THR A 13 15.22 -3.33 27.48
C THR A 13 14.24 -3.31 26.30
N VAL A 14 13.54 -2.20 26.09
CA VAL A 14 12.67 -2.01 24.91
C VAL A 14 13.49 -2.00 23.62
N ALA A 15 14.64 -1.32 23.61
CA ALA A 15 15.53 -1.27 22.45
C ALA A 15 16.15 -2.64 22.12
N GLN A 16 16.46 -3.47 23.11
CA GLN A 16 16.92 -4.85 22.89
C GLN A 16 15.81 -5.76 22.38
N LEU A 17 14.60 -5.66 22.94
CA LEU A 17 13.44 -6.44 22.49
C LEU A 17 12.95 -6.05 21.09
N SER A 18 13.22 -4.82 20.67
CA SER A 18 12.88 -4.29 19.34
C SER A 18 13.87 -4.68 18.25
N ARG A 19 14.94 -5.44 18.59
CA ARG A 19 15.91 -5.95 17.62
C ARG A 19 15.58 -7.42 17.32
N PRO A 20 15.15 -7.74 16.08
CA PRO A 20 14.97 -9.12 15.67
C PRO A 20 16.32 -9.87 15.75
N GLY A 21 16.32 -11.04 16.39
CA GLY A 21 17.53 -11.87 16.52
C GLY A 21 18.02 -12.49 15.19
N SER A 22 17.17 -12.50 14.16
CA SER A 22 17.53 -12.92 12.80
C SER A 22 16.57 -12.32 11.75
N PRO A 23 16.93 -12.31 10.46
CA PRO A 23 16.06 -11.89 9.35
C PRO A 23 14.76 -12.69 9.25
N GLU A 24 14.80 -13.98 9.56
CA GLU A 24 13.63 -14.88 9.54
C GLU A 24 12.63 -14.49 10.63
N VAL A 25 13.13 -14.13 11.82
CA VAL A 25 12.30 -13.63 12.91
C VAL A 25 11.60 -12.32 12.52
N LEU A 26 12.30 -11.41 11.84
CA LEU A 26 11.71 -10.18 11.33
C LEU A 26 10.57 -10.46 10.33
N GLN A 27 10.80 -11.36 9.36
CA GLN A 27 9.77 -11.74 8.39
C GLN A 27 8.55 -12.40 9.04
N VAL A 28 8.77 -13.24 10.07
CA VAL A 28 7.67 -13.85 10.84
C VAL A 28 6.90 -12.78 11.61
N MET A 29 7.57 -11.80 12.21
CA MET A 29 6.91 -10.68 12.89
C MET A 29 6.09 -9.84 11.90
N GLU A 30 6.63 -9.49 10.73
CA GLU A 30 5.91 -8.75 9.69
C GLU A 30 4.65 -9.50 9.24
N ARG A 31 4.75 -10.82 9.01
CA ARG A 31 3.60 -11.67 8.69
C ARG A 31 2.58 -11.73 9.82
N ASN A 32 3.02 -11.82 11.07
CA ASN A 32 2.14 -11.89 12.23
C ASN A 32 1.39 -10.57 12.43
N ILE A 33 2.09 -9.43 12.33
CA ILE A 33 1.51 -8.09 12.37
C ILE A 33 0.52 -7.93 11.21
N SER A 34 0.90 -8.30 9.99
CA SER A 34 0.00 -8.25 8.83
C SER A 34 -1.23 -9.14 9.01
N GLY A 35 -1.08 -10.31 9.63
CA GLY A 35 -2.19 -11.21 9.95
C GLY A 35 -3.11 -10.70 11.07
N LEU A 36 -2.55 -10.04 12.09
CA LEU A 36 -3.29 -9.41 13.19
C LEU A 36 -4.05 -8.17 12.74
N LEU A 37 -3.43 -7.38 11.86
CA LEU A 37 -4.07 -6.23 11.20
C LEU A 37 -5.09 -6.69 10.15
N GLY A 38 -4.92 -7.90 9.60
CA GLY A 38 -5.81 -8.46 8.58
C GLY A 38 -5.87 -7.59 7.32
N GLY A 39 -6.96 -7.73 6.57
CA GLY A 39 -7.37 -6.72 5.60
C GLY A 39 -7.97 -5.54 6.35
N LEU A 40 -7.13 -4.65 6.87
CA LEU A 40 -7.58 -3.46 7.59
C LEU A 40 -8.62 -2.74 6.72
N PRO A 41 -9.84 -2.48 7.23
CA PRO A 41 -10.79 -1.68 6.49
C PRO A 41 -10.18 -0.30 6.25
N SER A 42 -10.09 0.10 4.99
CA SER A 42 -9.45 1.37 4.56
C SER A 42 -10.08 2.60 5.21
N GLU A 43 -11.28 2.46 5.76
CA GLU A 43 -12.03 3.52 6.44
C GLU A 43 -11.48 3.85 7.84
N GLY A 44 -10.68 2.96 8.45
CA GLY A 44 -10.19 3.12 9.83
C GLY A 44 -8.67 3.30 9.97
N PHE A 45 -7.92 3.22 8.88
CA PHE A 45 -6.45 3.19 8.92
C PHE A 45 -5.83 3.95 7.74
N ASP A 46 -4.88 4.83 8.03
CA ASP A 46 -4.04 5.45 7.01
C ASP A 46 -3.06 4.41 6.45
N VAL A 47 -3.19 4.12 5.15
CA VAL A 47 -2.31 3.18 4.44
C VAL A 47 -1.13 3.95 3.83
N THR A 48 0.08 3.67 4.28
CA THR A 48 1.32 4.18 3.66
C THR A 48 1.98 3.07 2.85
N ILE A 49 2.16 3.30 1.54
CA ILE A 49 2.88 2.39 0.65
C ILE A 49 4.29 2.96 0.41
N ALA A 50 5.32 2.21 0.80
CA ALA A 50 6.71 2.53 0.49
C ALA A 50 7.14 1.82 -0.80
N THR A 51 7.73 2.55 -1.74
CA THR A 51 8.24 1.98 -3.00
C THR A 51 9.44 2.78 -3.52
N SER A 52 10.20 2.20 -4.46
CA SER A 52 11.33 2.89 -5.08
C SER A 52 10.86 3.90 -6.13
N ARG A 53 11.69 4.91 -6.40
CA ARG A 53 11.43 5.91 -7.46
C ARG A 53 11.22 5.25 -8.82
N ASP A 54 11.95 4.18 -9.12
CA ASP A 54 11.87 3.49 -10.41
C ASP A 54 10.56 2.71 -10.56
N HIS A 55 10.13 2.00 -9.51
CA HIS A 55 8.85 1.31 -9.52
C HIS A 55 7.68 2.29 -9.58
N LEU A 56 7.74 3.39 -8.82
CA LEU A 56 6.74 4.45 -8.89
C LEU A 56 6.67 5.07 -10.29
N GLY A 57 7.82 5.38 -10.90
CA GLY A 57 7.88 5.95 -12.24
C GLY A 57 7.24 5.04 -13.30
N ARG A 58 7.47 3.72 -13.23
CA ARG A 58 6.83 2.75 -14.11
C ARG A 58 5.31 2.69 -13.92
N LEU A 59 4.84 2.73 -12.68
CA LEU A 59 3.42 2.74 -12.36
C LEU A 59 2.74 4.00 -12.88
N MET A 60 3.38 5.16 -12.74
CA MET A 60 2.84 6.41 -13.29
C MET A 60 2.78 6.38 -14.81
N ALA A 61 3.83 5.89 -15.47
CA ALA A 61 3.85 5.76 -16.92
C ALA A 61 2.75 4.82 -17.44
N SER A 62 2.52 3.67 -16.77
CA SER A 62 1.44 2.76 -17.15
C SER A 62 0.06 3.39 -16.95
N ALA A 63 -0.17 4.08 -15.83
CA ALA A 63 -1.41 4.79 -15.56
C ALA A 63 -1.70 5.88 -16.60
N MET A 64 -0.67 6.65 -17.00
CA MET A 64 -0.79 7.66 -18.06
C MET A 64 -1.19 7.03 -19.39
N MET A 65 -0.50 5.97 -19.82
CA MET A 65 -0.83 5.26 -21.06
C MET A 65 -2.27 4.73 -21.03
N SER A 66 -2.68 4.09 -19.94
CA SER A 66 -4.06 3.61 -19.76
C SER A 66 -5.08 4.75 -19.86
N GLY A 67 -4.79 5.92 -19.28
CA GLY A 67 -5.63 7.11 -19.40
C GLY A 67 -5.79 7.58 -20.85
N TYR A 68 -4.71 7.62 -21.63
CA TYR A 68 -4.77 7.95 -23.06
C TYR A 68 -5.60 6.95 -23.85
N PHE A 69 -5.43 5.65 -23.59
CA PHE A 69 -6.24 4.60 -24.25
C PHE A 69 -7.72 4.76 -23.94
N LEU A 70 -8.07 5.03 -22.67
CA LEU A 70 -9.46 5.22 -22.27
C LEU A 70 -10.06 6.45 -22.96
N ARG A 71 -9.32 7.56 -23.03
CA ARG A 71 -9.77 8.77 -23.73
C ARG A 71 -10.00 8.53 -25.22
N ASN A 72 -9.10 7.81 -25.87
CA ASN A 72 -9.27 7.45 -27.28
C ASN A 72 -10.49 6.56 -27.49
N ALA A 73 -10.75 5.61 -26.58
CA ALA A 73 -11.94 4.78 -26.62
C ALA A 73 -13.23 5.59 -26.44
N GLU A 74 -13.26 6.55 -25.52
CA GLU A 74 -14.39 7.49 -25.34
C GLU A 74 -14.65 8.31 -26.61
N GLN A 75 -13.60 8.86 -27.22
CA GLN A 75 -13.72 9.66 -28.44
C GLN A 75 -14.27 8.85 -29.60
N ARG A 76 -13.78 7.61 -29.75
CA ARG A 76 -14.27 6.70 -30.77
C ARG A 76 -15.74 6.36 -30.55
N LEU A 77 -16.14 6.03 -29.32
CA LEU A 77 -17.53 5.74 -28.98
C LEU A 77 -18.44 6.94 -29.28
N ALA A 78 -18.03 8.15 -28.87
CA ALA A 78 -18.80 9.36 -29.13
C ALA A 78 -18.99 9.63 -30.64
N LEU A 79 -17.93 9.39 -31.44
CA LEU A 79 -18.02 9.51 -32.89
C LEU A 79 -18.98 8.46 -33.48
N GLU A 80 -18.86 7.20 -33.09
CA GLU A 80 -19.74 6.11 -33.54
C GLU A 80 -21.22 6.40 -33.18
N SER A 81 -21.50 6.93 -31.99
CA SER A 81 -22.84 7.36 -31.59
C SER A 81 -23.37 8.49 -32.49
N SER A 82 -22.56 9.54 -32.72
CA SER A 82 -22.99 10.68 -33.56
C SER A 82 -23.28 10.30 -35.01
N LEU A 83 -22.57 9.30 -35.56
CA LEU A 83 -22.77 8.81 -36.93
C LEU A 83 -23.96 7.85 -37.05
N SER A 84 -24.47 7.33 -35.92
CA SER A 84 -25.60 6.41 -35.88
C SER A 84 -26.94 7.11 -35.63
N GLU A 85 -26.91 8.41 -35.30
CA GLU A 85 -28.08 9.26 -35.03
C GLU A 85 -28.58 10.04 -36.28
N ASP A 86 -27.94 9.84 -37.45
CA ASP A 86 -28.40 10.28 -38.78
C ASP A 86 -29.09 9.14 -39.56
#